data_AF-A0AA51ABA2-F1
#
_entry.id   AF-A0AA51ABA2-F1
#
_cell.length_a   1.000
_cell.length_b   1.000
_cell.length_c   1.000
_cell.angle_alpha   90.00
_cell.angle_beta   90.00
_cell.angle_gamma   90.00
#
_symmetry.space_group_name_H-M   'P 1'
#
loop_
_entity.id
_entity.type
_entity.pdbx_description
1 polymer ?
#
loop_
_entity_poly.entity_id
_entity_poly.type
_entity_poly.pdbx_seq_one_letter_code
_entity_poly.pdbx_strand_id
1 'polypeptide(L)'
;YEPIGDVYLKGQKVKAGEFDALQELGTICVMCNDSAIDFNEFKQAFEKVGEATETALIVLAEKMNPFNVPKTGLDRRSAAIVVRQEVETKWKKEFTLEFSRDRKSMSSYCTPLKPSRLGNGPKLFVKGAPEGVLDRCSHARVGTNKVPLNSTLKNR
;
A
#
# COMPACT_ATOMS: atom_id res chain seq x y z
N TYR A 1 2.28 -12.15 -11.66
CA TYR A 1 2.35 -11.13 -10.59
C TYR A 1 2.66 -11.82 -9.26
N GLU A 2 3.91 -12.29 -9.07
CA GLU A 2 4.30 -13.11 -7.91
C GLU A 2 4.32 -12.26 -6.62
N PRO A 3 3.38 -12.45 -5.65
CA PRO A 3 3.31 -11.70 -4.40
C PRO A 3 4.12 -12.32 -3.26
N ILE A 4 4.59 -13.57 -3.42
CA ILE A 4 5.41 -14.24 -2.43
C ILE A 4 6.87 -13.88 -2.70
N GLY A 5 7.55 -13.34 -1.68
CA GLY A 5 8.95 -12.97 -1.78
C GLY A 5 9.28 -11.81 -0.86
N ASP A 6 10.49 -11.29 -1.04
CA ASP A 6 11.08 -10.28 -0.16
C ASP A 6 11.51 -9.03 -0.95
N VAL A 7 11.61 -7.91 -0.24
CA VAL A 7 12.19 -6.66 -0.76
C VAL A 7 13.63 -6.54 -0.29
N TYR A 8 14.54 -6.13 -1.18
CA TYR A 8 15.97 -5.97 -0.89
C TYR A 8 16.43 -4.54 -1.17
N LEU A 9 17.31 -4.04 -0.31
CA LEU A 9 18.02 -2.78 -0.50
C LEU A 9 19.53 -3.06 -0.44
N LYS A 10 20.24 -2.81 -1.55
CA LYS A 10 21.69 -3.07 -1.66
C LYS A 10 22.07 -4.51 -1.26
N GLY A 11 21.26 -5.49 -1.66
CA GLY A 11 21.48 -6.92 -1.37
C GLY A 11 21.04 -7.36 0.03
N GLN A 12 20.63 -6.45 0.92
CA GLN A 12 20.11 -6.80 2.23
C GLN A 12 18.58 -6.85 2.23
N LYS A 13 18.02 -7.91 2.83
CA LYS A 13 16.57 -8.04 3.01
C LYS A 13 16.05 -6.90 3.90
N VAL A 14 15.08 -6.16 3.40
CA VAL A 14 14.42 -5.07 4.13
C VAL A 14 13.33 -5.66 5.02
N LYS A 15 13.42 -5.39 6.33
CA LYS A 15 12.36 -5.71 7.28
C LYS A 15 11.38 -4.55 7.36
N ALA A 16 10.39 -4.50 6.47
CA ALA A 16 9.52 -3.33 6.35
C ALA A 16 8.76 -3.01 7.66
N GLY A 17 8.48 -4.01 8.50
CA GLY A 17 7.84 -3.80 9.80
C GLY A 17 8.65 -3.00 10.83
N GLU A 18 9.95 -2.77 10.60
CA GLU A 18 10.79 -1.90 11.42
C GLU A 18 10.66 -0.40 11.04
N PHE A 19 9.92 -0.07 9.97
CA PHE A 19 9.79 1.30 9.46
C PHE A 19 8.32 1.73 9.39
N ASP A 20 7.91 2.67 10.24
CA ASP A 20 6.53 3.19 10.27
C ASP A 20 6.07 3.74 8.92
N ALA A 21 6.96 4.41 8.18
CA ALA A 21 6.64 4.94 6.85
C ALA A 21 6.28 3.82 5.85
N LEU A 22 6.86 2.63 5.98
CA LEU A 22 6.56 1.49 5.12
C LEU A 22 5.23 0.81 5.50
N GLN A 23 4.80 0.92 6.76
CA GLN A 23 3.44 0.54 7.17
C GLN A 23 2.37 1.45 6.55
N GLU A 24 2.59 2.77 6.57
CA GLU A 24 1.68 3.72 5.92
C GLU A 24 1.68 3.52 4.40
N LEU A 25 2.84 3.34 3.77
CA LEU A 25 2.96 3.06 2.34
C LEU A 25 2.23 1.77 1.95
N GLY A 26 2.43 0.68 2.69
CA GLY A 26 1.74 -0.59 2.43
C GLY A 26 0.23 -0.47 2.60
N THR A 27 -0.22 0.30 3.60
CA THR A 27 -1.64 0.62 3.78
C THR A 27 -2.20 1.37 2.58
N ILE A 28 -1.50 2.39 2.05
CA ILE A 28 -1.91 3.12 0.84
C ILE A 28 -1.98 2.18 -0.37
N CYS A 29 -0.99 1.30 -0.54
CA CYS A 29 -0.93 0.35 -1.66
C CYS A 29 -2.13 -0.60 -1.69
N VAL A 30 -2.65 -0.99 -0.51
CA VAL A 30 -3.81 -1.88 -0.36
C VAL A 30 -5.12 -1.10 -0.40
N MET A 31 -5.22 -0.01 0.38
CA MET A 31 -6.49 0.70 0.59
C MET A 31 -6.86 1.62 -0.57
N CYS A 32 -5.89 2.24 -1.25
CA CYS A 32 -6.15 3.05 -2.43
C CYS A 32 -5.99 2.20 -3.70
N ASN A 33 -6.73 1.09 -3.80
CA ASN A 33 -6.54 0.07 -4.84
C ASN A 33 -7.81 -0.77 -5.04
N ASP A 34 -8.24 -0.97 -6.29
CA ASP A 34 -9.43 -1.77 -6.61
C ASP A 34 -9.10 -3.06 -7.38
N SER A 35 -7.81 -3.33 -7.57
CA SER A 35 -7.30 -4.55 -8.18
C SER A 35 -6.97 -5.62 -7.14
N ALA A 36 -6.74 -6.84 -7.62
CA ALA A 36 -6.40 -8.00 -6.80
C ALA A 36 -5.44 -8.95 -7.56
N ILE A 37 -5.03 -10.01 -6.86
CA ILE A 37 -4.23 -11.10 -7.40
C ILE A 37 -5.05 -12.37 -7.24
N ASP A 38 -5.08 -13.21 -8.28
CA ASP A 38 -5.67 -14.54 -8.23
C ASP A 38 -4.62 -15.60 -8.55
N PHE A 39 -4.75 -16.80 -7.97
CA PHE A 39 -3.88 -17.93 -8.26
C PHE A 39 -4.58 -18.92 -9.18
N ASN A 40 -4.11 -18.96 -10.44
CA ASN A 40 -4.62 -19.87 -11.45
C ASN A 40 -4.00 -21.26 -11.24
N GLU A 41 -4.80 -22.20 -10.74
CA GLU A 41 -4.35 -23.57 -10.44
C GLU A 41 -3.94 -24.36 -11.69
N PHE A 42 -4.56 -24.11 -12.85
CA PHE A 42 -4.19 -24.80 -14.08
C PHE A 42 -2.82 -24.34 -14.60
N LYS A 43 -2.59 -23.02 -14.60
CA LYS A 43 -1.32 -22.41 -15.05
C LYS A 43 -0.22 -22.44 -13.99
N GLN A 44 -0.57 -22.78 -12.75
CA GLN A 44 0.32 -22.69 -11.58
C GLN A 44 0.95 -21.29 -11.44
N ALA A 45 0.17 -20.23 -11.69
CA ALA A 45 0.68 -18.86 -11.78
C ALA A 45 -0.27 -17.82 -11.17
N PHE A 46 0.30 -16.75 -10.62
CA PHE A 46 -0.44 -15.60 -10.13
C PHE A 46 -0.80 -14.63 -11.26
N GLU A 47 -2.10 -14.44 -11.47
CA GLU A 47 -2.68 -13.57 -12.49
C GLU A 47 -3.21 -12.28 -11.86
N LYS A 48 -3.23 -11.20 -12.65
CA LYS A 48 -3.83 -9.94 -12.23
C LYS A 48 -5.34 -10.00 -12.35
N VAL A 49 -6.04 -9.39 -11.40
CA VAL A 49 -7.46 -9.05 -11.52
C VAL A 49 -7.56 -7.54 -11.42
N GLY A 50 -8.00 -6.87 -12.49
CA GLY A 50 -7.98 -5.40 -12.60
C GLY A 50 -6.76 -4.85 -13.35
N GLU A 51 -6.34 -3.65 -12.98
CA GLU A 51 -5.30 -2.84 -13.63
C GLU A 51 -3.89 -3.31 -13.27
N ALA A 52 -3.01 -3.40 -14.26
CA ALA A 52 -1.65 -3.92 -14.08
C ALA A 52 -0.83 -3.13 -13.04
N THR A 53 -0.95 -1.80 -13.07
CA THR A 53 -0.25 -0.88 -12.17
C THR A 53 -0.73 -1.03 -10.73
N GLU A 54 -2.02 -1.29 -10.53
CA GLU A 54 -2.60 -1.49 -9.21
C GLU A 54 -2.29 -2.88 -8.65
N THR A 55 -2.35 -3.93 -9.46
CA THR A 55 -1.94 -5.27 -9.03
C THR A 55 -0.47 -5.28 -8.58
N ALA A 56 0.41 -4.51 -9.25
CA ALA A 56 1.79 -4.37 -8.83
C ALA A 56 1.94 -3.77 -7.41
N LEU A 57 1.05 -2.86 -7.01
CA LEU A 57 1.04 -2.31 -5.64
C LEU A 57 0.58 -3.33 -4.60
N ILE A 58 -0.37 -4.21 -4.94
CA ILE A 58 -0.76 -5.33 -4.07
C ILE A 58 0.43 -6.29 -3.91
N VAL A 59 1.10 -6.66 -5.01
CA VAL A 59 2.32 -7.48 -4.97
C VAL A 59 3.39 -6.83 -4.07
N LEU A 60 3.59 -5.52 -4.20
CA LEU A 60 4.56 -4.79 -3.38
C LEU A 60 4.20 -4.86 -1.89
N ALA A 61 2.95 -4.61 -1.52
CA ALA A 61 2.51 -4.68 -0.13
C ALA A 61 2.69 -6.09 0.45
N GLU A 62 2.37 -7.13 -0.32
CA GLU A 62 2.52 -8.52 0.08
C GLU A 62 3.98 -8.94 0.29
N LYS A 63 4.91 -8.44 -0.54
CA LYS A 63 6.35 -8.67 -0.39
C LYS A 63 6.99 -7.86 0.73
N MET A 64 6.53 -6.62 0.91
CA MET A 64 7.00 -5.77 2.00
C MET A 64 6.61 -6.39 3.35
N ASN A 65 5.40 -6.93 3.46
CA ASN A 65 4.83 -7.44 4.71
C ASN A 65 5.08 -6.49 5.89
N PRO A 66 4.62 -5.23 5.82
CA PRO A 66 5.00 -4.21 6.80
C PRO A 66 4.38 -4.44 8.19
N PHE A 67 3.46 -5.40 8.33
CA PHE A 67 2.87 -5.78 9.61
C PHE A 67 3.43 -7.10 10.17
N ASN A 68 4.48 -7.65 9.56
CA ASN A 68 5.10 -8.93 9.95
C ASN A 68 4.09 -10.07 10.08
N VAL A 69 3.10 -10.12 9.19
CA VAL A 69 2.06 -11.15 9.19
C VAL A 69 2.72 -12.50 8.89
N PRO A 70 2.50 -13.54 9.71
CA PRO A 70 3.07 -14.86 9.45
C PRO A 70 2.60 -15.41 8.10
N LYS A 71 3.55 -15.77 7.24
CA LYS A 71 3.27 -16.44 5.95
C LYS A 71 3.62 -17.94 5.96
N THR A 72 4.39 -18.38 6.95
CA THR A 72 4.83 -19.78 7.08
C THR A 72 3.64 -20.70 7.32
N GLY A 73 3.56 -21.81 6.58
CA GLY A 73 2.49 -22.79 6.72
C GLY A 73 1.20 -22.45 5.97
N LEU A 74 1.12 -21.27 5.34
CA LEU A 74 0.02 -20.93 4.44
C LEU A 74 0.21 -21.58 3.06
N ASP A 75 -0.89 -21.94 2.42
CA ASP A 75 -0.88 -22.32 1.01
C ASP A 75 -0.58 -21.11 0.11
N ARG A 76 -0.29 -21.36 -1.17
CA ARG A 76 0.10 -20.29 -2.11
C ARG A 76 -0.97 -19.20 -2.22
N ARG A 77 -2.25 -19.57 -2.19
CA ARG A 77 -3.37 -18.63 -2.30
C ARG A 77 -3.47 -17.75 -1.06
N SER A 78 -3.41 -18.30 0.15
CA SER A 78 -3.49 -17.51 1.38
C SER A 78 -2.24 -16.63 1.57
N ALA A 79 -1.05 -17.16 1.29
CA ALA A 79 0.21 -16.41 1.41
C ALA A 79 0.27 -15.18 0.47
N ALA A 80 -0.49 -15.21 -0.62
CA ALA A 80 -0.56 -14.16 -1.63
C ALA A 80 -1.48 -12.98 -1.26
N ILE A 81 -2.33 -13.12 -0.24
CA ILE A 81 -3.33 -12.09 0.12
C ILE A 81 -3.36 -11.77 1.63
N VAL A 82 -2.52 -12.42 2.44
CA VAL A 82 -2.59 -12.32 3.91
C VAL A 82 -2.25 -10.92 4.43
N VAL A 83 -1.37 -10.17 3.74
CA VAL A 83 -1.05 -8.79 4.16
C VAL A 83 -2.23 -7.88 3.85
N ARG A 84 -2.85 -8.04 2.67
CA ARG A 84 -4.08 -7.33 2.32
C ARG A 84 -5.17 -7.59 3.36
N GLN A 85 -5.40 -8.85 3.72
CA GLN A 85 -6.39 -9.22 4.74
C GLN A 85 -6.08 -8.54 6.08
N GLU A 86 -4.83 -8.53 6.52
CA GLU A 86 -4.44 -7.84 7.76
C GLU A 86 -4.75 -6.34 7.72
N VAL A 87 -4.48 -5.67 6.59
CA VAL A 87 -4.80 -4.24 6.39
C VAL A 87 -6.31 -4.01 6.43
N GLU A 88 -7.10 -4.88 5.80
CA GLU A 88 -8.57 -4.82 5.80
C GLU A 88 -9.15 -5.02 7.22
N THR A 89 -8.45 -5.68 8.15
CA THR A 89 -8.87 -5.72 9.57
C THR A 89 -8.63 -4.41 10.32
N LYS A 90 -7.78 -3.53 9.80
CA LYS A 90 -7.39 -2.25 10.43
C LYS A 90 -8.15 -1.07 9.84
N TRP A 91 -8.56 -1.16 8.57
CA TRP A 91 -9.19 -0.08 7.83
C TRP A 91 -10.38 -0.59 7.02
N LYS A 92 -11.47 0.16 7.08
CA LYS A 92 -12.62 -0.02 6.21
C LYS A 92 -12.56 1.01 5.10
N LYS A 93 -12.55 0.56 3.84
CA LYS A 93 -12.74 1.43 2.68
C LYS A 93 -14.23 1.76 2.58
N GLU A 94 -14.58 3.04 2.64
CA GLU A 94 -15.98 3.46 2.47
C GLU A 94 -16.30 3.69 0.99
N PHE A 95 -15.43 4.42 0.28
CA PHE A 95 -15.59 4.68 -1.15
C PHE A 95 -14.27 5.10 -1.79
N THR A 96 -14.20 4.98 -3.11
CA THR A 96 -13.09 5.47 -3.95
C THR A 96 -13.54 6.71 -4.71
N LEU A 97 -12.66 7.72 -4.74
CA LEU A 97 -12.71 8.82 -5.69
C LEU A 97 -11.85 8.42 -6.89
N GLU A 98 -12.53 7.92 -7.92
CA GLU A 98 -11.96 7.28 -9.10
C GLU A 98 -10.94 8.14 -9.82
N PHE A 99 -9.88 7.53 -10.33
CA PHE A 99 -8.88 8.23 -11.12
C PHE A 99 -9.53 9.13 -12.18
N SER A 100 -9.14 10.41 -12.25
CA SER A 100 -9.43 11.24 -13.43
C SER A 100 -8.16 11.80 -14.05
N ARG A 101 -8.23 11.97 -15.37
CA ARG A 101 -7.12 12.45 -16.19
C ARG A 101 -6.70 13.87 -15.83
N ASP A 102 -7.64 14.71 -15.38
CA ASP A 102 -7.37 16.11 -15.06
C ASP A 102 -6.46 16.25 -13.82
N ARG A 103 -6.73 15.45 -12.79
CA ARG A 103 -5.96 15.46 -11.53
C ARG A 103 -4.90 14.38 -11.44
N LYS A 104 -4.84 13.49 -12.43
CA LYS A 104 -3.92 12.34 -12.55
C LYS A 104 -3.71 11.58 -11.24
N SER A 105 -4.77 11.40 -10.46
CA SER A 105 -4.71 10.77 -9.15
C SER A 105 -6.04 10.14 -8.76
N MET A 106 -5.96 9.13 -7.91
CA MET A 106 -7.05 8.39 -7.28
C MET A 106 -6.90 8.53 -5.77
N SER A 107 -8.01 8.44 -5.04
CA SER A 107 -7.96 8.35 -3.59
C SER A 107 -9.10 7.52 -3.02
N SER A 108 -8.88 6.86 -1.89
CA SER A 108 -9.93 6.12 -1.18
C SER A 108 -10.14 6.68 0.22
N TYR A 109 -11.40 6.91 0.58
CA TYR A 109 -11.79 7.35 1.91
C TYR A 109 -11.92 6.11 2.81
N CYS A 110 -11.19 6.11 3.91
CA CYS A 110 -11.08 4.95 4.79
C CYS A 110 -11.27 5.35 6.25
N THR A 111 -12.03 4.53 6.98
CA THR A 111 -12.25 4.68 8.43
C THR A 111 -11.43 3.62 9.18
N PRO A 112 -10.72 3.99 10.26
CA PRO A 112 -9.97 3.01 11.05
C PRO A 112 -10.94 2.13 11.84
N LEU A 113 -10.72 0.81 11.80
CA LEU A 113 -11.47 -0.19 12.57
C LEU A 113 -10.85 -0.48 13.94
N LYS A 114 -9.56 -0.14 14.10
CA LYS A 114 -8.77 -0.29 15.32
C LYS A 114 -7.97 0.99 15.56
N PRO A 115 -7.52 1.27 16.80
CA PRO A 115 -6.62 2.38 17.08
C PRO A 115 -5.42 2.36 16.12
N SER A 116 -5.21 3.48 15.44
CA SER A 116 -4.21 3.60 14.38
C SER A 116 -3.18 4.65 14.74
N ARG A 117 -1.91 4.38 14.42
CA ARG A 117 -0.81 5.35 14.57
C ARG A 117 -1.00 6.58 13.67
N LEU A 118 -1.82 6.47 12.62
CA LEU A 118 -2.19 7.60 11.76
C LEU A 118 -3.31 8.47 12.38
N GLY A 119 -3.78 8.11 13.58
CA GLY A 119 -4.91 8.70 14.29
C GLY A 119 -6.20 7.93 14.07
N ASN A 120 -7.17 8.14 14.97
CA ASN A 120 -8.44 7.38 15.00
C ASN A 120 -9.54 7.99 14.12
N GLY A 121 -9.24 9.09 13.42
CA GLY A 121 -10.17 9.70 12.48
C GLY A 121 -10.06 9.10 11.08
N PRO A 122 -11.07 9.31 10.22
CA PRO A 122 -11.03 8.91 8.82
C PRO A 122 -9.82 9.50 8.08
N LYS A 123 -9.36 8.78 7.05
CA LYS A 123 -8.24 9.16 6.18
C LYS A 123 -8.64 9.08 4.72
N LEU A 124 -7.99 9.90 3.93
CA LEU A 124 -8.02 9.81 2.48
C LEU A 124 -6.64 9.36 2.01
N PHE A 125 -6.52 8.10 1.58
CA PHE A 125 -5.27 7.58 1.01
C PHE A 125 -5.23 7.91 -0.48
N VAL A 126 -4.09 8.40 -0.98
CA VAL A 126 -3.97 8.97 -2.34
C VAL A 126 -2.81 8.33 -3.08
N LYS A 127 -3.01 8.02 -4.37
CA LYS A 127 -1.94 7.67 -5.32
C LYS A 127 -2.14 8.40 -6.65
N GLY A 128 -1.07 8.69 -7.37
CA GLY A 128 -1.16 9.41 -8.64
C GLY A 128 0.19 9.87 -9.18
N ALA A 129 0.13 10.70 -10.22
CA ALA A 129 1.31 11.33 -10.80
C ALA A 129 2.05 12.15 -9.72
N PRO A 130 3.37 11.96 -9.55
CA PRO A 130 4.15 12.60 -8.49
C PRO A 130 3.98 14.11 -8.45
N GLU A 131 4.05 14.79 -9.59
CA GLU A 131 4.00 16.25 -9.69
C GLU A 131 2.68 16.78 -9.12
N GLY A 132 1.55 16.24 -9.61
CA GLY A 132 0.22 16.69 -9.19
C GLY A 132 -0.17 16.27 -7.77
N VAL A 133 0.41 15.19 -7.22
CA VAL A 133 0.21 14.82 -5.81
C VAL A 133 1.06 15.71 -4.91
N LEU A 134 2.36 15.86 -5.20
CA LEU A 134 3.28 16.66 -4.40
C LEU A 134 2.91 18.15 -4.38
N ASP A 135 2.36 18.69 -5.46
CA ASP A 135 1.87 20.08 -5.49
C ASP A 135 0.73 20.35 -4.49
N ARG A 136 -0.03 19.31 -4.11
CA ARG A 136 -1.10 19.40 -3.12
C ARG A 136 -0.65 18.99 -1.71
N CYS A 137 0.59 18.53 -1.55
CA CYS A 137 1.14 18.18 -0.26
C CYS A 137 1.64 19.44 0.47
N SER A 138 1.07 19.72 1.65
CA SER A 138 1.59 20.75 2.56
C SER A 138 2.60 20.21 3.56
N HIS A 139 2.70 18.88 3.68
CA HIS A 139 3.52 18.20 4.68
C HIS A 139 4.15 16.94 4.11
N ALA A 140 5.28 16.53 4.69
CA ALA A 140 5.93 15.26 4.45
C ALA A 140 5.88 14.37 5.70
N ARG A 141 5.89 13.05 5.48
CA ARG A 141 6.04 12.05 6.54
C ARG A 141 7.51 11.67 6.67
N VAL A 142 8.06 11.76 7.87
CA VAL A 142 9.42 11.29 8.20
C VAL A 142 9.33 10.38 9.43
N GLY A 143 9.33 9.06 9.19
CA GLY A 143 8.98 8.09 10.22
C GLY A 143 7.52 8.30 10.66
N THR A 144 7.31 8.57 11.95
CA THR A 144 5.99 8.92 12.51
C THR A 144 5.68 10.42 12.42
N ASN A 145 6.70 11.26 12.20
CA ASN A 145 6.57 12.71 12.27
C ASN A 145 5.94 13.29 10.99
N LYS A 146 5.09 14.29 11.17
CA LYS A 146 4.54 15.12 10.10
C LYS A 146 5.27 16.46 10.13
N VAL A 147 6.04 16.76 9.08
CA VAL A 147 6.82 18.00 8.97
C VAL A 147 6.31 18.85 7.81
N PRO A 148 6.38 20.19 7.86
CA PRO A 148 6.03 21.03 6.72
C PRO A 148 6.87 20.68 5.50
N LEU A 149 6.22 20.57 4.33
CA LEU A 149 6.92 20.35 3.06
C LEU A 149 7.48 21.68 2.56
N ASN A 150 8.77 21.91 2.78
CA ASN A 150 9.48 23.08 2.25
C ASN A 150 10.08 22.80 0.86
N SER A 151 10.51 23.86 0.17
CA SER A 151 11.08 23.76 -1.19
C SER A 151 12.29 22.83 -1.26
N THR A 152 13.12 22.80 -0.21
CA THR A 152 14.30 21.92 -0.14
C THR A 152 13.90 20.45 -0.11
N LEU A 153 12.88 20.08 0.66
CA LEU A 153 12.35 18.71 0.71
C LEU A 153 11.62 18.34 -0.59
N LYS A 154 10.95 19.29 -1.23
CA LYS A 154 10.23 19.07 -2.49
C LYS A 154 11.15 18.80 -3.67
N ASN A 155 12.37 19.34 -3.64
CA ASN A 155 13.35 19.28 -4.74
C ASN A 155 14.45 18.21 -4.54
N ARG A 156 14.33 17.34 -3.54
CA ARG A 156 15.23 16.19 -3.32
C ARG A 156 14.70 14.94 -4.03
#